data_AF-A0A1G0XBB0-F1
#
_entry.id   AF-A0A1G0XBB0-F1
#
_cell.length_a   1.000
_cell.length_b   1.000
_cell.length_c   1.000
_cell.angle_alpha   90.00
_cell.angle_beta   90.00
_cell.angle_gamma   90.00
#
_symmetry.space_group_name_H-M   'P 1'
#
loop_
_entity.id
_entity.type
_entity.pdbx_description
1 polymer ?
#
loop_
_entity_poly.entity_id
_entity_poly.type
_entity_poly.pdbx_seq_one_letter_code
_entity_poly.pdbx_strand_id
1 'polypeptide(L)'
;MQPDQTQYNIALNAGFSASNMMLSVGFITNYEQYIGAVNNYNAKYYYVGEAVEHSCLGNANLKHRLYHPNELYEIGTYIHATRPGSYFVSDGYKRCYHLDVLSYYVDILMYSSYINWYQPFIAIPCNPNMNWGPPMENAFVEGSSDQRSSWSVMKSRYGNKFRQSWINTSELTEFGSLFGHATNLGLSEVWIYGFKQENGQPTPHYNTQWENISNSGWFYGWLRKFVQDVKITWRCTYSNPCACDPSDPDDGWYIYNIQPTGSIREIFP
;
A
#
# COMPACT_ATOMS: atom_id res chain seq x y z
N MET A 1 5.63 0.55 -13.58
CA MET A 1 7.07 0.42 -13.22
C MET A 1 7.39 -1.06 -13.22
N GLN A 2 8.49 -1.49 -13.84
CA GLN A 2 8.86 -2.91 -13.83
C GLN A 2 9.41 -3.32 -12.47
N PRO A 3 9.30 -4.59 -12.08
CA PRO A 3 10.04 -5.11 -10.94
C PRO A 3 11.54 -4.94 -11.18
N ASP A 4 12.20 -4.19 -10.30
CA ASP A 4 13.65 -4.03 -10.29
C ASP A 4 14.26 -5.15 -9.45
N GLN A 5 15.13 -5.97 -10.07
CA GLN A 5 15.85 -7.04 -9.40
C GLN A 5 16.60 -6.55 -8.15
N THR A 6 17.11 -5.32 -8.20
CA THR A 6 17.81 -4.69 -7.09
C THR A 6 16.86 -4.50 -5.91
N GLN A 7 15.68 -3.92 -6.13
CA GLN A 7 14.67 -3.73 -5.09
C GLN A 7 14.15 -5.06 -4.53
N TYR A 8 13.94 -6.04 -5.41
CA TYR A 8 13.51 -7.38 -5.00
C TYR A 8 14.56 -8.06 -4.09
N ASN A 9 15.83 -8.00 -4.47
CA ASN A 9 16.92 -8.55 -3.65
C ASN A 9 17.10 -7.79 -2.34
N ILE A 10 16.93 -6.45 -2.34
CA ILE A 10 16.93 -5.65 -1.12
C ILE A 10 15.82 -6.14 -0.17
N ALA A 11 14.61 -6.38 -0.67
CA ALA A 11 13.51 -6.88 0.15
C ALA A 11 13.81 -8.27 0.72
N LEU A 12 14.34 -9.20 -0.08
CA LEU A 12 14.76 -10.52 0.40
C LEU A 12 15.85 -10.43 1.48
N ASN A 13 16.87 -9.60 1.25
CA ASN A 13 17.97 -9.40 2.20
C ASN A 13 17.51 -8.71 3.50
N ALA A 14 16.43 -7.93 3.43
CA ALA A 14 15.75 -7.36 4.60
C ALA A 14 14.85 -8.38 5.33
N GLY A 15 14.80 -9.64 4.89
CA GLY A 15 14.06 -10.72 5.54
C GLY A 15 12.59 -10.83 5.14
N PHE A 16 12.13 -10.07 4.14
CA PHE A 16 10.78 -10.24 3.60
C PHE A 16 10.70 -11.54 2.81
N SER A 17 9.71 -12.38 3.10
CA SER A 17 9.40 -13.56 2.29
C SER A 17 8.58 -13.18 1.05
N ALA A 18 8.63 -14.00 0.01
CA ALA A 18 7.78 -13.85 -1.18
C ALA A 18 6.27 -13.78 -0.82
N SER A 19 5.86 -14.41 0.28
CA SER A 19 4.49 -14.34 0.79
C SER A 19 4.03 -12.92 1.17
N ASN A 20 4.97 -12.00 1.35
CA ASN A 20 4.73 -10.62 1.81
C ASN A 20 5.01 -9.59 0.71
N MET A 21 5.26 -10.04 -0.53
CA MET A 21 5.65 -9.18 -1.64
C MET A 21 4.50 -9.01 -2.63
N MET A 22 4.38 -7.79 -3.15
CA MET A 22 3.55 -7.44 -4.30
C MET A 22 4.42 -6.88 -5.41
N LEU A 23 4.27 -7.43 -6.62
CA LEU A 23 5.02 -7.02 -7.79
C LEU A 23 4.11 -6.38 -8.81
N SER A 24 4.42 -5.14 -9.17
CA SER A 24 3.76 -4.49 -10.32
C SER A 24 4.15 -5.21 -11.60
N VAL A 25 3.17 -5.79 -12.29
CA VAL A 25 3.34 -6.51 -13.57
C VAL A 25 2.68 -5.78 -14.75
N GLY A 26 2.23 -4.54 -14.53
CA GLY A 26 1.59 -3.72 -15.55
C GLY A 26 2.45 -3.48 -16.80
N PHE A 27 1.78 -3.47 -17.95
CA PHE A 27 2.24 -3.31 -19.30
C PHE A 27 2.02 -1.85 -19.70
N ILE A 28 3.01 -0.99 -19.49
CA ILE A 28 2.95 0.33 -20.11
C ILE A 28 3.24 0.18 -21.62
N THR A 29 4.01 -0.85 -22.05
CA THR A 29 4.41 -0.99 -23.46
C THR A 29 4.56 -2.42 -24.07
N ASN A 30 4.76 -3.54 -23.33
CA ASN A 30 5.01 -4.86 -23.96
C ASN A 30 4.56 -6.08 -23.10
N TYR A 31 3.98 -7.11 -23.76
CA TYR A 31 3.55 -8.40 -23.22
C TYR A 31 4.67 -9.29 -22.67
N GLU A 32 5.89 -9.17 -23.17
CA GLU A 32 7.02 -9.95 -22.62
C GLU A 32 7.40 -9.53 -21.19
N GLN A 33 7.01 -8.32 -20.78
CA GLN A 33 7.44 -7.73 -19.51
C GLN A 33 6.75 -8.39 -18.30
N TYR A 34 5.44 -8.63 -18.36
CA TYR A 34 4.75 -9.31 -17.26
C TYR A 34 5.13 -10.79 -17.20
N ILE A 35 5.30 -11.46 -18.37
CA ILE A 35 5.79 -12.84 -18.45
C ILE A 35 7.16 -12.93 -17.77
N GLY A 36 8.08 -12.03 -18.14
CA GLY A 36 9.39 -11.94 -17.51
C GLY A 36 9.29 -11.71 -16.00
N ALA A 37 8.39 -10.83 -15.55
CA ALA A 37 8.18 -10.59 -14.12
C ALA A 37 7.70 -11.84 -13.38
N VAL A 38 6.67 -12.52 -13.90
CA VAL A 38 6.09 -13.73 -13.29
C VAL A 38 7.09 -14.88 -13.30
N ASN A 39 7.88 -15.04 -14.37
CA ASN A 39 8.89 -16.11 -14.46
C ASN A 39 10.09 -15.90 -13.53
N ASN A 40 10.57 -14.66 -13.39
CA ASN A 40 11.83 -14.40 -12.70
C ASN A 40 11.67 -14.06 -11.22
N TYR A 41 10.52 -13.55 -10.78
CA TYR A 41 10.30 -13.12 -9.41
C TYR A 41 9.18 -13.88 -8.73
N ASN A 42 9.42 -14.33 -7.50
CA ASN A 42 8.42 -15.02 -6.69
C ASN A 42 7.71 -14.02 -5.79
N ALA A 43 6.39 -13.93 -5.88
CA ALA A 43 5.58 -13.07 -5.02
C ALA A 43 4.18 -13.66 -4.82
N LYS A 44 3.56 -13.34 -3.68
CA LYS A 44 2.17 -13.70 -3.41
C LYS A 44 1.19 -12.88 -4.25
N TYR A 45 1.55 -11.64 -4.56
CA TYR A 45 0.67 -10.71 -5.28
C TYR A 45 1.34 -10.20 -6.55
N TYR A 46 0.66 -10.38 -7.68
CA TYR A 46 1.03 -9.76 -8.95
C TYR A 46 -0.01 -8.72 -9.29
N TYR A 47 0.44 -7.48 -9.44
CA TYR A 47 -0.40 -6.28 -9.38
C TYR A 47 -0.40 -5.53 -10.71
N VAL A 48 -1.59 -5.22 -11.22
CA VAL A 48 -1.78 -4.24 -12.30
C VAL A 48 -2.53 -3.06 -11.70
N GLY A 49 -1.84 -1.95 -11.51
CA GLY A 49 -2.48 -0.73 -11.00
C GLY A 49 -3.40 -0.10 -12.05
N GLU A 50 -4.57 0.32 -11.62
CA GLU A 50 -5.50 1.15 -12.37
C GLU A 50 -5.85 0.55 -13.75
N ALA A 51 -6.09 -0.77 -13.79
CA ALA A 51 -6.20 -1.53 -15.05
C ALA A 51 -7.36 -1.08 -15.95
N VAL A 52 -8.36 -0.44 -15.37
CA VAL A 52 -9.58 0.04 -16.04
C VAL A 52 -9.71 1.56 -15.96
N GLU A 53 -8.60 2.25 -15.74
CA GLU A 53 -8.58 3.69 -15.50
C GLU A 53 -8.69 4.56 -16.76
N HIS A 54 -9.74 5.37 -16.84
CA HIS A 54 -10.06 6.24 -17.96
C HIS A 54 -10.36 7.65 -17.46
N SER A 55 -10.04 8.71 -18.21
CA SER A 55 -10.54 10.06 -17.94
C SER A 55 -12.08 10.10 -17.94
N CYS A 56 -12.71 11.11 -17.33
CA CYS A 56 -14.17 11.24 -17.38
C CYS A 56 -14.73 11.55 -18.78
N LEU A 57 -13.87 11.72 -19.80
CA LEU A 57 -14.26 11.80 -21.21
C LEU A 57 -14.08 10.46 -21.93
N GLY A 58 -13.75 9.38 -21.21
CA GLY A 58 -13.59 8.03 -21.77
C GLY A 58 -12.26 7.80 -22.48
N ASN A 59 -11.43 8.83 -22.59
CA ASN A 59 -10.06 8.70 -23.09
C ASN A 59 -9.18 8.07 -22.00
N ALA A 60 -8.25 7.20 -22.37
CA ALA A 60 -7.17 6.81 -21.47
C ALA A 60 -6.55 8.08 -20.86
N ASN A 61 -6.32 8.11 -19.54
CA ASN A 61 -5.42 9.11 -19.00
C ASN A 61 -4.08 8.92 -19.71
N LEU A 62 -3.49 9.98 -20.27
CA LEU A 62 -2.28 9.93 -21.14
C LEU A 62 -1.05 9.19 -20.53
N LYS A 63 -1.13 8.78 -19.26
CA LYS A 63 -0.08 8.08 -18.51
C LYS A 63 -0.40 6.59 -18.22
N HIS A 64 -1.65 6.14 -18.38
CA HIS A 64 -2.10 4.80 -17.98
C HIS A 64 -2.79 4.09 -19.13
N ARG A 65 -2.46 2.80 -19.29
CA ARG A 65 -3.07 1.93 -20.31
C ARG A 65 -4.32 1.28 -19.74
N LEU A 66 -5.36 1.24 -20.57
CA LEU A 66 -6.57 0.46 -20.34
C LEU A 66 -6.38 -0.96 -20.89
N TYR A 67 -6.70 -1.96 -20.07
CA TYR A 67 -6.60 -3.38 -20.45
C TYR A 67 -7.92 -3.87 -21.02
N HIS A 68 -7.89 -4.68 -22.08
CA HIS A 68 -9.07 -5.40 -22.57
C HIS A 68 -9.43 -6.57 -21.61
N PRO A 69 -10.70 -7.06 -21.51
CA PRO A 69 -11.02 -8.09 -20.52
C PRO A 69 -10.30 -9.41 -20.80
N ASN A 70 -10.09 -9.71 -22.10
CA ASN A 70 -9.29 -10.86 -22.53
C ASN A 70 -7.85 -10.78 -22.02
N GLU A 71 -7.25 -9.58 -21.97
CA GLU A 71 -5.89 -9.41 -21.46
C GLU A 71 -5.83 -9.65 -19.95
N LEU A 72 -6.80 -9.12 -19.19
CA LEU A 72 -6.90 -9.38 -17.75
C LEU A 72 -7.09 -10.87 -17.46
N TYR A 73 -7.91 -11.54 -18.27
CA TYR A 73 -8.09 -12.99 -18.19
C TYR A 73 -6.81 -13.77 -18.48
N GLU A 74 -6.08 -13.40 -19.54
CA GLU A 74 -4.79 -14.01 -19.90
C GLU A 74 -3.73 -13.80 -18.80
N ILE A 75 -3.67 -12.60 -18.21
CA ILE A 75 -2.76 -12.28 -17.11
C ILE A 75 -3.06 -13.17 -15.90
N GLY A 76 -4.32 -13.21 -15.45
CA GLY A 76 -4.73 -14.04 -14.31
C GLY A 76 -4.42 -15.51 -14.54
N THR A 77 -4.81 -16.03 -15.71
CA THR A 77 -4.56 -17.42 -16.11
C THR A 77 -3.07 -17.76 -16.09
N TYR A 78 -2.23 -16.86 -16.62
CA TYR A 78 -0.79 -17.06 -16.68
C TYR A 78 -0.14 -17.04 -15.29
N ILE A 79 -0.57 -16.13 -14.40
CA ILE A 79 -0.12 -16.07 -13.01
C ILE A 79 -0.45 -17.39 -12.30
N HIS A 80 -1.70 -17.87 -12.39
CA HIS A 80 -2.11 -19.09 -11.70
C HIS A 80 -1.43 -20.35 -12.23
N ALA A 81 -1.17 -20.41 -13.54
CA ALA A 81 -0.47 -21.52 -14.16
C ALA A 81 1.02 -21.57 -13.76
N THR A 82 1.69 -20.42 -13.72
CA THR A 82 3.14 -20.33 -13.48
C THR A 82 3.47 -20.25 -11.98
N ARG A 83 2.59 -19.67 -11.18
CA ARG A 83 2.76 -19.42 -9.74
C ARG A 83 1.53 -19.88 -8.95
N PRO A 84 1.34 -21.21 -8.79
CA PRO A 84 0.22 -21.73 -8.02
C PRO A 84 0.20 -21.15 -6.59
N GLY A 85 -0.93 -20.58 -6.19
CA GLY A 85 -1.11 -19.95 -4.87
C GLY A 85 -0.83 -18.44 -4.82
N SER A 86 -0.33 -17.84 -5.90
CA SER A 86 -0.27 -16.38 -6.04
C SER A 86 -1.60 -15.80 -6.50
N TYR A 87 -1.82 -14.53 -6.22
CA TYR A 87 -3.03 -13.79 -6.55
C TYR A 87 -2.77 -12.73 -7.61
N PHE A 88 -3.72 -12.58 -8.53
CA PHE A 88 -3.83 -11.43 -9.41
C PHE A 88 -4.60 -10.31 -8.69
N VAL A 89 -3.93 -9.17 -8.52
CA VAL A 89 -4.42 -8.00 -7.79
C VAL A 89 -4.52 -6.82 -8.75
N SER A 90 -5.58 -6.04 -8.61
CA SER A 90 -5.67 -4.73 -9.26
C SER A 90 -6.42 -3.76 -8.36
N ASP A 91 -6.23 -2.48 -8.60
CA ASP A 91 -6.98 -1.41 -7.97
C ASP A 91 -7.69 -0.54 -9.01
N GLY A 92 -8.53 0.36 -8.52
CA GLY A 92 -9.02 1.47 -9.31
C GLY A 92 -9.54 2.56 -8.39
N TYR A 93 -9.39 3.80 -8.85
CA TYR A 93 -9.75 4.97 -8.05
C TYR A 93 -11.13 5.54 -8.33
N LYS A 94 -11.70 5.14 -9.47
CA LYS A 94 -13.02 5.57 -9.88
C LYS A 94 -14.08 4.68 -9.27
N ARG A 95 -15.07 5.35 -8.69
CA ARG A 95 -16.21 4.79 -7.95
C ARG A 95 -17.26 4.24 -8.91
N CYS A 96 -16.87 3.56 -9.98
CA CYS A 96 -17.72 3.29 -11.14
C CYS A 96 -17.79 1.82 -11.52
N TYR A 97 -18.73 1.47 -12.40
CA TYR A 97 -19.06 0.09 -12.77
C TYR A 97 -17.90 -0.65 -13.44
N HIS A 98 -16.87 0.04 -13.90
CA HIS A 98 -15.61 -0.57 -14.33
C HIS A 98 -14.93 -1.42 -13.24
N LEU A 99 -15.08 -1.06 -11.96
CA LEU A 99 -14.62 -1.90 -10.86
C LEU A 99 -15.39 -3.22 -10.78
N ASP A 100 -16.68 -3.22 -11.16
CA ASP A 100 -17.46 -4.47 -11.25
C ASP A 100 -16.89 -5.35 -12.36
N VAL A 101 -16.58 -4.77 -13.52
CA VAL A 101 -15.95 -5.51 -14.62
C VAL A 101 -14.58 -6.07 -14.20
N LEU A 102 -13.72 -5.22 -13.62
CA LEU A 102 -12.41 -5.62 -13.12
C LEU A 102 -12.51 -6.76 -12.10
N SER A 103 -13.51 -6.71 -11.22
CA SER A 103 -13.71 -7.72 -10.18
C SER A 103 -13.93 -9.14 -10.72
N TYR A 104 -14.38 -9.30 -11.97
CA TYR A 104 -14.51 -10.62 -12.59
C TYR A 104 -13.15 -11.26 -12.91
N TYR A 105 -12.12 -10.46 -13.18
CA TYR A 105 -10.84 -10.93 -13.68
C TYR A 105 -9.75 -11.02 -12.61
N VAL A 106 -9.90 -10.32 -11.49
CA VAL A 106 -8.91 -10.29 -10.41
C VAL A 106 -9.32 -11.15 -9.22
N ASP A 107 -8.33 -11.70 -8.52
CA ASP A 107 -8.57 -12.42 -7.26
C ASP A 107 -8.83 -11.44 -6.11
N ILE A 108 -8.14 -10.30 -6.15
CA ILE A 108 -8.21 -9.26 -5.12
C ILE A 108 -8.44 -7.92 -5.82
N LEU A 109 -9.48 -7.24 -5.36
CA LEU A 109 -9.76 -5.87 -5.75
C LEU A 109 -9.33 -4.95 -4.61
N MET A 110 -8.32 -4.14 -4.87
CA MET A 110 -7.91 -3.05 -3.98
C MET A 110 -8.71 -1.79 -4.29
N TYR A 111 -8.80 -0.90 -3.31
CA TYR A 111 -9.42 0.39 -3.48
C TYR A 111 -8.50 1.50 -2.96
N SER A 112 -8.36 2.54 -3.76
CA SER A 112 -7.61 3.76 -3.47
C SER A 112 -8.30 4.86 -4.25
N SER A 113 -8.79 5.94 -3.64
CA SER A 113 -9.47 7.01 -4.41
C SER A 113 -8.78 8.35 -4.23
N TYR A 114 -8.39 9.00 -5.32
CA TYR A 114 -7.90 10.39 -5.30
C TYR A 114 -8.88 11.35 -4.63
N ILE A 115 -10.18 11.05 -4.63
CA ILE A 115 -11.20 11.86 -3.95
C ILE A 115 -11.11 11.73 -2.43
N ASN A 116 -10.66 10.58 -1.93
CA ASN A 116 -10.31 10.42 -0.52
C ASN A 116 -8.98 11.11 -0.18
N TRP A 117 -8.24 11.58 -1.18
CA TRP A 117 -6.90 12.13 -1.04
C TRP A 117 -6.82 13.65 -1.27
N TYR A 118 -7.72 14.23 -2.07
CA TYR A 118 -7.61 15.61 -2.56
C TYR A 118 -8.94 16.40 -2.63
N GLN A 119 -9.84 16.22 -1.66
CA GLN A 119 -11.12 16.96 -1.56
C GLN A 119 -12.21 16.56 -2.58
N PRO A 120 -13.51 16.81 -2.26
CA PRO A 120 -14.66 16.30 -3.00
C PRO A 120 -14.82 17.03 -4.33
N PHE A 121 -14.13 16.56 -5.37
CA PHE A 121 -14.54 16.91 -6.71
C PHE A 121 -15.93 16.32 -6.95
N ILE A 122 -16.87 17.23 -7.25
CA ILE A 122 -18.22 16.95 -7.75
C ILE A 122 -18.12 15.78 -8.72
N ALA A 123 -19.04 14.82 -8.59
CA ALA A 123 -19.17 13.70 -9.52
C ALA A 123 -19.32 14.25 -10.95
N ILE A 124 -18.21 14.43 -11.64
CA ILE A 124 -18.21 14.65 -13.08
C ILE A 124 -18.69 13.31 -13.64
N PRO A 125 -19.84 13.26 -14.34
CA PRO A 125 -20.24 12.06 -15.04
C PRO A 125 -19.07 11.64 -15.90
N CYS A 126 -18.48 10.49 -15.58
CA CYS A 126 -17.48 9.94 -16.46
C CYS A 126 -18.25 9.26 -17.61
N ASN A 127 -18.07 9.76 -18.82
CA ASN A 127 -18.47 9.06 -20.04
C ASN A 127 -17.44 7.97 -20.29
N PRO A 128 -17.81 6.68 -20.34
CA PRO A 128 -16.92 5.67 -20.88
C PRO A 128 -17.45 5.28 -22.24
N ASN A 129 -16.74 5.65 -23.31
CA ASN A 129 -16.84 4.86 -24.53
C ASN A 129 -15.61 3.97 -24.65
N MET A 130 -15.60 2.92 -23.82
CA MET A 130 -14.71 1.76 -23.98
C MET A 130 -15.48 0.46 -24.28
N ASN A 131 -16.80 0.52 -24.46
CA ASN A 131 -17.70 -0.65 -24.49
C ASN A 131 -17.70 -1.51 -23.21
N TRP A 132 -17.27 -0.96 -22.08
CA TRP A 132 -17.27 -1.61 -20.77
C TRP A 132 -18.35 -0.98 -19.90
N GLY A 133 -19.55 -1.56 -19.90
CA GLY A 133 -20.64 -1.09 -19.05
C GLY A 133 -21.46 0.09 -19.62
N PRO A 134 -22.24 0.77 -18.77
CA PRO A 134 -23.21 1.77 -19.19
C PRO A 134 -22.56 3.07 -19.70
N PRO A 135 -23.20 3.79 -20.65
CA PRO A 135 -22.63 4.97 -21.31
C PRO A 135 -22.45 6.20 -20.40
N MET A 136 -23.04 6.19 -19.20
CA MET A 136 -22.88 7.24 -18.20
C MET A 136 -22.77 6.59 -16.82
N GLU A 137 -21.74 6.97 -16.06
CA GLU A 137 -21.48 6.39 -14.75
C GLU A 137 -21.65 7.40 -13.62
N ASN A 138 -22.30 6.95 -12.55
CA ASN A 138 -22.39 7.67 -11.28
C ASN A 138 -21.47 7.00 -10.27
N ALA A 139 -20.82 7.81 -9.44
CA ALA A 139 -20.05 7.31 -8.32
C ALA A 139 -20.96 6.55 -7.34
N PHE A 140 -20.65 5.29 -7.02
CA PHE A 140 -21.39 4.51 -6.03
C PHE A 140 -20.84 4.66 -4.60
N VAL A 141 -19.77 5.41 -4.41
CA VAL A 141 -19.22 5.79 -3.10
C VAL A 141 -19.32 7.31 -2.97
N GLU A 142 -19.66 7.85 -1.81
CA GLU A 142 -19.60 9.31 -1.59
C GLU A 142 -18.14 9.79 -1.52
N GLY A 143 -17.89 11.04 -1.89
CA GLY A 143 -16.54 11.59 -1.89
C GLY A 143 -16.22 12.14 -0.51
N SER A 144 -15.28 11.53 0.21
CA SER A 144 -14.91 11.94 1.57
C SER A 144 -13.42 11.72 1.79
N SER A 145 -12.75 12.62 2.51
CA SER A 145 -11.37 12.37 2.97
C SER A 145 -11.27 11.16 3.90
N ASP A 146 -12.37 10.81 4.58
CA ASP A 146 -12.48 9.59 5.38
C ASP A 146 -12.66 8.35 4.50
N GLN A 147 -11.63 7.51 4.45
CA GLN A 147 -11.57 6.30 3.64
C GLN A 147 -12.50 5.18 4.13
N ARG A 148 -12.95 5.22 5.40
CA ARG A 148 -13.72 4.14 6.05
C ARG A 148 -15.05 3.88 5.36
N SER A 149 -15.79 4.94 5.02
CA SER A 149 -17.06 4.80 4.30
C SER A 149 -16.86 4.08 2.96
N SER A 150 -15.81 4.45 2.23
CA SER A 150 -15.49 3.80 0.96
C SER A 150 -15.16 2.32 1.13
N TRP A 151 -14.37 1.96 2.14
CA TRP A 151 -14.04 0.56 2.40
C TRP A 151 -15.28 -0.26 2.79
N SER A 152 -16.20 0.33 3.56
CA SER A 152 -17.49 -0.32 3.89
C SER A 152 -18.30 -0.62 2.63
N VAL A 153 -18.40 0.33 1.70
CA VAL A 153 -19.10 0.14 0.42
C VAL A 153 -18.42 -0.92 -0.44
N MET A 154 -17.08 -0.86 -0.57
CA MET A 154 -16.31 -1.85 -1.32
C MET A 154 -16.46 -3.26 -0.72
N LYS A 155 -16.43 -3.38 0.61
CA LYS A 155 -16.60 -4.67 1.30
C LYS A 155 -18.00 -5.23 1.07
N SER A 156 -19.03 -4.40 1.18
CA SER A 156 -20.41 -4.80 0.92
C SER A 156 -20.62 -5.27 -0.52
N ARG A 157 -19.93 -4.66 -1.49
CA ARG A 157 -20.10 -4.96 -2.91
C ARG A 157 -19.29 -6.16 -3.39
N TYR A 158 -18.03 -6.28 -2.96
CA TYR A 158 -17.09 -7.28 -3.49
C TYR A 158 -16.71 -8.38 -2.50
N GLY A 159 -17.19 -8.31 -1.26
CA GLY A 159 -17.04 -9.37 -0.27
C GLY A 159 -15.58 -9.78 -0.04
N ASN A 160 -15.25 -11.02 -0.36
CA ASN A 160 -13.91 -11.58 -0.14
C ASN A 160 -12.86 -11.09 -1.15
N LYS A 161 -13.27 -10.56 -2.30
CA LYS A 161 -12.34 -9.94 -3.26
C LYS A 161 -11.79 -8.63 -2.69
N PHE A 162 -12.57 -7.90 -1.89
CA PHE A 162 -12.10 -6.73 -1.15
C PHE A 162 -11.58 -7.14 0.24
N ARG A 163 -10.29 -7.46 0.29
CA ARG A 163 -9.56 -7.80 1.53
C ARG A 163 -8.24 -7.05 1.69
N GLN A 164 -7.91 -6.19 0.73
CA GLN A 164 -6.73 -5.34 0.73
C GLN A 164 -7.14 -3.91 0.36
N SER A 165 -6.52 -2.90 0.98
CA SER A 165 -6.73 -1.50 0.61
C SER A 165 -5.54 -0.62 0.96
N TRP A 166 -5.57 0.63 0.52
CA TRP A 166 -4.56 1.63 0.79
C TRP A 166 -4.98 2.51 1.96
N ILE A 167 -4.05 2.78 2.88
CA ILE A 167 -4.14 3.88 3.85
C ILE A 167 -3.34 5.04 3.29
N ASN A 168 -4.01 6.14 3.01
CA ASN A 168 -3.37 7.41 2.70
C ASN A 168 -3.87 8.49 3.65
N THR A 169 -3.07 8.80 4.68
CA THR A 169 -3.33 9.91 5.59
C THR A 169 -2.00 10.44 6.12
N SER A 170 -1.96 11.75 6.39
CA SER A 170 -0.88 12.40 7.11
C SER A 170 -1.23 12.66 8.58
N GLU A 171 -2.50 12.47 8.97
CA GLU A 171 -3.01 12.74 10.30
C GLU A 171 -2.67 11.59 11.26
N LEU A 172 -1.83 11.88 12.26
CA LEU A 172 -1.37 10.88 13.24
C LEU A 172 -2.53 10.19 13.97
N THR A 173 -3.61 10.94 14.24
CA THR A 173 -4.79 10.46 14.96
C THR A 173 -5.71 9.58 14.13
N GLU A 174 -5.58 9.58 12.80
CA GLU A 174 -6.48 8.83 11.92
C GLU A 174 -6.09 7.35 11.80
N PHE A 175 -4.80 7.02 11.93
CA PHE A 175 -4.31 5.64 11.80
C PHE A 175 -5.07 4.66 12.69
N GLY A 176 -5.30 4.99 13.96
CA GLY A 176 -6.06 4.13 14.87
C GLY A 176 -7.49 3.87 14.38
N SER A 177 -8.16 4.89 13.86
CA SER A 177 -9.51 4.74 13.30
C SER A 177 -9.53 3.88 12.04
N LEU A 178 -8.53 4.03 11.17
CA LEU A 178 -8.41 3.26 9.92
C LEU A 178 -8.08 1.79 10.19
N PHE A 179 -7.09 1.50 11.02
CA PHE A 179 -6.74 0.13 11.39
C PHE A 179 -7.90 -0.59 12.10
N GLY A 180 -8.56 0.07 13.05
CA GLY A 180 -9.73 -0.49 13.72
C GLY A 180 -10.88 -0.77 12.76
N HIS A 181 -11.13 0.12 11.81
CA HIS A 181 -12.16 -0.11 10.79
C HIS A 181 -11.78 -1.24 9.82
N ALA A 182 -10.53 -1.32 9.38
CA ALA A 182 -10.04 -2.41 8.54
C ALA A 182 -10.19 -3.77 9.24
N THR A 183 -9.88 -3.85 10.54
CA THR A 183 -10.10 -5.06 11.35
C THR A 183 -11.59 -5.43 11.40
N ASN A 184 -12.48 -4.46 11.66
CA ASN A 184 -13.92 -4.69 11.70
C ASN A 184 -14.50 -5.19 10.37
N LEU A 185 -13.95 -4.73 9.24
CA LEU A 185 -14.32 -5.21 7.90
C LEU A 185 -13.71 -6.58 7.55
N GLY A 186 -12.81 -7.11 8.39
CA GLY A 186 -12.08 -8.35 8.11
C GLY A 186 -11.15 -8.22 6.91
N LEU A 187 -10.55 -7.06 6.70
CA LEU A 187 -9.46 -6.91 5.74
C LEU A 187 -8.24 -7.70 6.25
N SER A 188 -7.49 -8.32 5.36
CA SER A 188 -6.32 -9.13 5.73
C SER A 188 -5.01 -8.37 5.56
N GLU A 189 -4.96 -7.37 4.69
CA GLU A 189 -3.76 -6.55 4.44
C GLU A 189 -4.14 -5.09 4.20
N VAL A 190 -3.29 -4.17 4.64
CA VAL A 190 -3.39 -2.75 4.32
C VAL A 190 -2.03 -2.25 3.84
N TRP A 191 -2.05 -1.37 2.85
CA TRP A 191 -0.86 -0.81 2.24
C TRP A 191 -0.76 0.65 2.63
N ILE A 192 0.35 1.06 3.23
CA ILE A 192 0.57 2.46 3.59
C ILE A 192 1.11 3.20 2.37
N TYR A 193 0.39 4.21 1.90
CA TYR A 193 0.79 5.01 0.76
C TYR A 193 1.87 6.02 1.14
N GLY A 194 3.10 5.78 0.71
CA GLY A 194 4.19 6.76 0.81
C GLY A 194 4.18 7.72 -0.38
N PHE A 195 3.97 9.01 -0.14
CA PHE A 195 4.05 10.01 -1.21
C PHE A 195 5.51 10.13 -1.73
N LYS A 196 5.71 10.48 -3.00
CA LYS A 196 7.01 10.94 -3.50
C LYS A 196 6.94 12.44 -3.76
N GLN A 197 7.91 13.19 -3.26
CA GLN A 197 8.09 14.60 -3.61
C GLN A 197 8.25 14.74 -5.14
N GLU A 198 7.98 15.93 -5.68
CA GLU A 198 8.12 16.24 -7.12
C GLU A 198 9.54 15.97 -7.67
N ASN A 199 10.56 15.98 -6.80
CA ASN A 199 11.94 15.64 -7.14
C ASN A 199 12.21 14.11 -7.21
N GLY A 200 11.17 13.28 -7.11
CA GLY A 200 11.25 11.82 -7.15
C GLY A 200 11.72 11.16 -5.85
N GLN A 201 12.05 11.92 -4.81
CA GLN A 201 12.39 11.37 -3.50
C GLN A 201 11.12 10.90 -2.79
N PRO A 202 11.11 9.73 -2.12
CA PRO A 202 10.05 9.40 -1.18
C PRO A 202 9.90 10.56 -0.19
N THR A 203 8.71 11.14 -0.07
CA THR A 203 8.33 11.88 1.13
C THR A 203 8.19 10.81 2.20
N PRO A 204 9.16 10.64 3.10
CA PRO A 204 9.04 9.63 4.12
C PRO A 204 7.82 10.00 4.96
N HIS A 205 7.05 9.01 5.39
CA HIS A 205 6.35 9.22 6.65
C HIS A 205 7.41 9.60 7.67
N TYR A 206 7.25 10.75 8.33
CA TYR A 206 8.20 11.18 9.36
C TYR A 206 8.26 10.13 10.48
N ASN A 207 9.35 10.06 11.26
CA ASN A 207 9.52 9.04 12.30
C ASN A 207 8.29 8.91 13.23
N THR A 208 7.65 10.02 13.57
CA THR A 208 6.43 10.06 14.38
C THR A 208 5.22 9.44 13.69
N GLN A 209 5.12 9.53 12.37
CA GLN A 209 4.07 8.84 11.60
C GLN A 209 4.31 7.33 11.61
N TRP A 210 5.54 6.86 11.39
CA TRP A 210 5.84 5.42 11.47
C TRP A 210 5.61 4.84 12.85
N GLU A 211 5.93 5.58 13.91
CA GLU A 211 5.61 5.18 15.28
C GLU A 211 4.09 5.04 15.48
N ASN A 212 3.29 6.02 15.03
CA ASN A 212 1.83 5.96 15.16
C ASN A 212 1.19 4.87 14.29
N ILE A 213 1.68 4.68 13.07
CA ILE A 213 1.30 3.56 12.20
C ILE A 213 1.59 2.24 12.91
N SER A 214 2.80 2.10 13.46
CA SER A 214 3.24 0.86 14.10
C SER A 214 2.46 0.56 15.38
N ASN A 215 2.25 1.57 16.23
CA ASN A 215 1.46 1.44 17.45
C ASN A 215 -0.01 1.12 17.14
N SER A 216 -0.62 1.78 16.15
CA SER A 216 -2.00 1.51 15.73
C SER A 216 -2.12 0.10 15.14
N GLY A 217 -1.21 -0.27 14.24
CA GLY A 217 -1.18 -1.61 13.65
C GLY A 217 -1.03 -2.69 14.72
N TRP A 218 -0.15 -2.47 15.71
CA TRP A 218 0.00 -3.39 16.84
C TRP A 218 -1.28 -3.50 17.68
N PHE A 219 -1.86 -2.37 18.09
CA PHE A 219 -3.05 -2.34 18.93
C PHE A 219 -4.24 -3.10 18.31
N TYR A 220 -4.39 -3.01 16.97
CA TYR A 220 -5.46 -3.70 16.24
C TYR A 220 -5.05 -5.08 15.67
N GLY A 221 -3.90 -5.63 16.08
CA GLY A 221 -3.48 -7.00 15.73
C GLY A 221 -2.87 -7.18 14.34
N TRP A 222 -2.53 -6.10 13.65
CA TRP A 222 -1.86 -6.11 12.35
C TRP A 222 -0.35 -6.28 12.46
N LEU A 223 0.23 -5.85 13.57
CA LEU A 223 1.67 -5.93 13.84
C LEU A 223 1.93 -6.61 15.19
N ARG A 224 3.10 -7.22 15.30
CA ARG A 224 3.62 -7.74 16.57
C ARG A 224 4.59 -6.72 17.16
N LYS A 225 4.49 -6.48 18.46
CA LYS A 225 5.39 -5.55 19.17
C LYS A 225 6.32 -6.35 20.07
N PHE A 226 7.60 -6.06 19.96
CA PHE A 226 8.63 -6.66 20.79
C PHE A 226 9.38 -5.57 21.54
N VAL A 227 9.75 -5.85 22.77
CA VAL A 227 10.67 -5.01 23.54
C VAL A 227 11.87 -5.81 23.99
N GLN A 228 12.99 -5.10 24.10
CA GLN A 228 14.24 -5.64 24.59
C GLN A 228 14.89 -4.58 25.46
N ASP A 229 15.41 -5.00 26.61
CA ASP A 229 16.18 -4.10 27.46
C ASP A 229 17.49 -3.78 26.75
N VAL A 230 17.90 -2.51 26.73
CA VAL A 230 19.15 -2.09 26.09
C VAL A 230 20.01 -1.32 27.07
N LYS A 231 21.32 -1.54 26.98
CA LYS A 231 22.31 -0.66 27.60
C LYS A 231 22.72 0.38 26.57
N ILE A 232 22.42 1.64 26.85
CA ILE A 232 22.84 2.77 26.02
C ILE A 232 24.11 3.36 26.62
N THR A 233 25.17 3.45 25.82
CA THR A 233 26.41 4.15 26.19
C THR A 233 26.43 5.49 25.50
N TRP A 234 26.54 6.55 26.29
CA TRP A 234 26.65 7.93 25.80
C TRP A 234 28.11 8.37 25.77
N ARG A 235 28.43 9.31 24.88
CA ARG A 235 29.75 9.94 24.78
C ARG A 235 29.61 11.45 24.64
N CYS A 236 30.45 12.18 25.37
CA CYS A 236 30.51 13.64 25.29
C CYS A 236 31.17 14.03 23.96
N THR A 237 30.58 15.02 23.26
CA THR A 237 31.13 15.56 22.01
C THR A 237 32.34 16.45 22.23
N TYR A 238 32.49 17.04 23.42
CA TYR A 238 33.63 17.88 23.77
C TYR A 238 34.90 17.06 24.03
N SER A 239 36.05 17.68 23.76
CA SER A 239 37.37 17.10 24.04
C SER A 239 37.60 16.88 25.55
N ASN A 240 36.96 17.69 26.40
CA ASN A 240 36.90 17.51 27.84
C ASN A 240 35.57 16.84 28.22
N PRO A 241 35.56 15.58 28.70
CA PRO A 241 34.33 14.88 29.08
C PRO A 241 33.57 15.53 30.24
N CYS A 242 34.25 16.31 31.08
CA CYS A 242 33.62 17.03 32.19
C CYS A 242 32.86 18.29 31.74
N ALA A 243 32.91 18.64 30.45
CA ALA A 243 32.18 19.76 29.89
C ALA A 243 30.74 19.41 29.52
N CYS A 244 30.38 18.13 29.50
CA CYS A 244 28.98 17.71 29.34
C CYS A 244 28.38 17.42 30.72
N ASP A 245 27.23 18.00 31.03
CA ASP A 245 26.48 17.75 32.25
C ASP A 245 25.82 16.36 32.20
N PRO A 246 26.17 15.42 33.10
CA PRO A 246 25.55 14.08 33.10
C PRO A 246 24.07 14.08 33.49
N SER A 247 23.54 15.19 34.02
CA SER A 247 22.13 15.37 34.34
C SER A 247 21.32 16.03 33.21
N ASP A 248 21.99 16.58 32.19
CA ASP A 248 21.37 17.14 30.99
C ASP A 248 21.81 16.37 29.74
N PRO A 249 21.00 15.42 29.22
CA PRO A 249 21.34 14.64 28.05
C PRO A 249 21.43 15.45 26.76
N ASP A 250 20.95 16.70 26.73
CA ASP A 250 21.05 17.59 25.58
C ASP A 250 22.35 18.43 25.60
N ASP A 251 23.13 18.39 26.69
CA ASP A 251 24.40 19.12 26.85
C ASP A 251 25.58 18.41 26.14
N GLY A 252 25.48 18.28 24.82
CA GLY A 252 26.57 17.79 23.98
C GLY A 252 26.84 16.28 24.12
N TRP A 253 25.92 15.49 24.68
CA TRP A 253 25.98 14.03 24.65
C TRP A 253 25.45 13.48 23.33
N TYR A 254 26.00 12.36 22.88
CA TYR A 254 25.41 11.56 21.81
C TYR A 254 25.48 10.07 22.13
N ILE A 255 24.56 9.30 21.54
CA ILE A 255 24.53 7.85 21.67
C ILE A 255 25.72 7.26 20.91
N TYR A 256 26.68 6.68 21.65
CA TYR A 256 27.86 6.03 21.07
C TYR A 256 27.61 4.56 20.78
N ASN A 257 26.87 3.87 21.64
CA ASN A 257 26.56 2.46 21.47
C ASN A 257 25.20 2.11 22.08
N ILE A 258 24.47 1.20 21.43
CA ILE A 258 23.27 0.57 21.96
C ILE A 258 23.55 -0.93 21.98
N GLN A 259 23.68 -1.49 23.18
CA GLN A 259 23.91 -2.92 23.36
C GLN A 259 22.62 -3.59 23.83
N PRO A 260 22.06 -4.53 23.05
CA PRO A 260 20.95 -5.34 23.50
C PRO A 260 21.31 -6.16 24.74
N THR A 261 20.41 -6.19 25.71
CA THR A 261 20.54 -6.95 26.97
C THR A 261 19.27 -7.75 27.24
N GLY A 262 19.39 -8.83 28.01
CA GLY A 262 18.23 -9.68 28.33
C GLY A 262 17.61 -10.37 27.11
N SER A 263 16.35 -10.75 27.25
CA SER A 263 15.58 -11.46 26.21
C SER A 263 14.61 -10.53 25.50
N ILE A 264 14.37 -10.80 24.21
CA ILE A 264 13.30 -10.15 23.46
C ILE A 264 11.98 -10.73 23.94
N ARG A 265 11.04 -9.87 24.32
CA ARG A 265 9.69 -10.26 24.77
C ARG A 265 8.63 -9.59 23.91
N GLU A 266 7.60 -10.34 23.56
CA GLU A 266 6.42 -9.81 22.85
C GLU A 266 5.50 -9.08 23.84
N ILE A 267 4.93 -7.95 23.40
CA ILE A 267 3.91 -7.20 24.12
C ILE A 267 2.59 -7.35 23.39
N PHE A 268 1.54 -7.65 24.14
CA PHE A 268 0.17 -7.73 23.65
C PHE A 268 -0.61 -6.44 24.00
N PRO A 269 -1.54 -6.00 23.14
CA PRO A 269 -2.38 -4.81 23.39
C PRO A 269 -3.15 -4.83 24.71
#